data_AF-X1HXC5-F1
#
_entry.id   AF-X1HXC5-F1
#
_cell.length_a   1.000
_cell.length_b   1.000
_cell.length_c   1.000
_cell.angle_alpha   90.00
_cell.angle_beta   90.00
_cell.angle_gamma   90.00
#
_symmetry.space_group_name_H-M   'P 1'
#
loop_
_entity.id
_entity.type
_entity.pdbx_description
1 polymer ?
#
loop_
_entity_poly.entity_id
_entity_poly.type
_entity_poly.pdbx_seq_one_letter_code
_entity_poly.pdbx_strand_id
1 'polypeptide(L)'
;MILWRNWSNPRYPVFLALLIFTPAWGQDLDYYFDLAYQGKVEEVAEALPQLYRQHPNDGSVLYLEGLITRDGDAAVEIFKRVAHLYPSSPYADDALLKIGEYLYARGLYVQAAQYLKRIPVHYPRSDLVYPGIRLFLNALLVSGDRDTALFYVQVFSRKYPEI
;
A
#
# COMPACT_ATOMS: atom_id res chain seq x y z
N MET A 1 56.54 53.42 -30.01
CA MET A 1 55.60 53.11 -28.92
C MET A 1 54.75 51.92 -29.37
N ILE A 2 55.32 50.71 -29.25
CA ILE A 2 54.83 49.47 -29.87
C ILE A 2 54.46 48.48 -28.76
N LEU A 3 53.27 47.90 -28.92
CA LEU A 3 52.56 47.01 -28.01
C LEU A 3 53.32 45.69 -27.78
N TRP A 4 53.64 45.37 -26.52
CA TRP A 4 53.96 44.00 -26.12
C TRP A 4 52.73 43.33 -25.51
N ARG A 5 52.20 42.37 -26.25
CA ARG A 5 51.29 41.33 -25.77
C ARG A 5 52.14 40.25 -25.11
N ASN A 6 51.83 39.83 -23.88
CA ASN A 6 51.86 38.41 -23.59
C ASN A 6 50.99 37.97 -22.41
N TRP A 7 50.37 36.82 -22.65
CA TRP A 7 49.39 36.08 -21.87
C TRP A 7 49.90 35.50 -20.55
N SER A 8 49.02 35.42 -19.55
CA SER A 8 48.80 34.19 -18.78
C SER A 8 47.53 34.30 -17.96
N ASN A 9 46.47 33.60 -18.39
CA ASN A 9 45.56 32.98 -17.42
C ASN A 9 44.75 31.86 -18.09
N PRO A 10 45.01 30.59 -17.74
CA PRO A 10 44.16 29.49 -18.20
C PRO A 10 42.80 29.59 -17.47
N ARG A 11 41.73 29.82 -18.24
CA ARG A 11 40.36 29.66 -17.75
C ARG A 11 40.09 28.15 -17.60
N TYR A 12 40.32 27.60 -16.42
CA TYR A 12 39.77 26.28 -16.09
C TYR A 12 38.25 26.41 -15.92
N PRO A 13 37.42 25.62 -16.62
CA PRO A 13 36.01 25.56 -16.32
C PRO A 13 35.84 24.90 -14.95
N VAL A 14 35.24 25.63 -14.01
CA VAL A 14 34.81 25.07 -12.72
C VAL A 14 33.69 24.09 -13.02
N PHE A 15 34.00 22.79 -13.05
CA PHE A 15 32.98 21.76 -12.99
C PHE A 15 32.40 21.77 -11.57
N LEU A 16 31.21 22.37 -11.41
CA LEU A 16 30.38 22.13 -10.24
C LEU A 16 29.97 20.65 -10.25
N ALA A 17 30.73 19.82 -9.54
CA ALA A 17 30.26 18.50 -9.15
C ALA A 17 29.14 18.71 -8.13
N LEU A 18 27.89 18.70 -8.60
CA LEU A 18 26.74 18.45 -7.74
C LEU A 18 26.91 17.03 -7.20
N LEU A 19 27.49 16.92 -6.02
CA LEU A 19 27.34 15.73 -5.18
C LEU A 19 25.85 15.63 -4.88
N ILE A 20 25.15 14.84 -5.70
CA ILE A 20 23.83 14.33 -5.36
C ILE A 20 24.11 13.42 -4.18
N PHE A 21 24.00 13.98 -2.97
CA PHE A 21 23.85 13.18 -1.76
C PHE A 21 22.49 12.52 -1.92
N THR A 22 22.45 11.36 -2.58
CA THR A 22 21.28 10.50 -2.51
C THR A 22 21.23 10.07 -1.04
N PRO A 23 20.22 10.53 -0.27
CA PRO A 23 20.08 10.00 1.07
C PRO A 23 19.95 8.47 0.91
N ALA A 24 20.91 7.71 1.45
CA ALA A 24 20.88 6.25 1.55
C ALA A 24 19.77 5.75 2.53
N TRP A 25 18.71 6.54 2.69
CA TRP A 25 17.54 6.31 3.53
C TRP A 25 16.48 5.48 2.79
N GLY A 26 16.73 5.15 1.52
CA GLY A 26 15.92 4.25 0.70
C GLY A 26 16.46 2.82 0.69
N GLN A 27 16.81 2.26 1.85
CA GLN A 27 16.68 0.81 1.98
C GLN A 27 15.19 0.55 2.16
N ASP A 28 14.53 0.50 1.00
CA ASP A 28 13.09 0.56 0.78
C ASP A 28 12.35 -0.45 1.65
N LEU A 29 11.22 -0.04 2.22
CA LEU A 29 10.33 -0.95 2.97
C LEU A 29 10.00 -2.21 2.16
N ASP A 30 10.09 -2.15 0.83
CA ASP A 30 9.98 -3.26 -0.12
C ASP A 30 10.81 -4.47 0.28
N TYR A 31 12.04 -4.30 0.78
CA TYR A 31 12.85 -5.41 1.26
C TYR A 31 12.16 -6.18 2.39
N TYR A 32 11.57 -5.47 3.36
CA TYR A 32 10.87 -6.09 4.47
C TYR A 32 9.51 -6.67 4.06
N PHE A 33 8.85 -6.09 3.06
CA PHE A 33 7.68 -6.71 2.44
C PHE A 33 8.03 -8.03 1.76
N ASP A 34 9.12 -8.09 1.00
CA ASP A 34 9.60 -9.33 0.39
C ASP A 34 9.91 -10.40 1.44
N LEU A 35 10.54 -10.03 2.56
CA LEU A 35 10.77 -10.93 3.68
C LEU A 35 9.44 -11.44 4.27
N ALA A 36 8.48 -10.54 4.50
CA ALA A 36 7.17 -10.91 5.01
C ALA A 36 6.45 -11.90 4.07
N TYR A 37 6.48 -11.67 2.75
CA TYR A 37 5.89 -12.57 1.76
C TYR A 37 6.61 -13.91 1.62
N GLN A 38 7.91 -13.95 1.93
CA GLN A 38 8.68 -15.20 2.05
C GLN A 38 8.42 -15.95 3.36
N GLY A 39 7.61 -15.39 4.27
CA GLY A 39 7.32 -15.97 5.57
C GLY A 39 8.45 -15.80 6.59
N LYS A 40 9.43 -14.94 6.32
CA LYS A 40 10.54 -14.62 7.23
C LYS A 40 10.09 -13.59 8.27
N VAL A 41 9.08 -13.99 9.04
CA VAL A 41 8.37 -13.18 10.03
C VAL A 41 9.32 -12.65 11.10
N GLU A 42 10.25 -13.49 11.57
CA GLU A 42 11.18 -13.14 12.64
C GLU A 42 12.13 -12.00 12.23
N GLU A 43 12.66 -12.04 11.00
CA GLU A 43 13.57 -11.00 10.47
C GLU A 43 12.86 -9.64 10.39
N VAL A 44 11.59 -9.62 9.97
CA VAL A 44 10.78 -8.41 9.94
C VAL A 44 10.46 -7.92 11.35
N ALA A 45 10.08 -8.83 12.25
CA ALA A 45 9.74 -8.50 13.63
C ALA A 45 10.91 -7.85 14.39
N GLU A 46 12.14 -8.33 14.17
CA GLU A 46 13.35 -7.75 14.76
C GLU A 46 13.61 -6.32 14.24
N ALA A 47 13.28 -6.04 12.97
CA ALA A 47 13.48 -4.73 12.35
C ALA A 47 12.38 -3.70 12.70
N LEU A 48 11.16 -4.15 13.00
CA LEU A 48 10.00 -3.26 13.24
C LEU A 48 10.26 -2.09 14.20
N PRO A 49 10.90 -2.26 15.37
CA PRO A 49 11.17 -1.14 16.27
C PRO A 49 12.04 -0.05 15.65
N GLN A 50 12.98 -0.43 14.78
CA GLN A 50 13.79 0.51 14.03
C GLN A 50 12.99 1.18 12.90
N LEU A 51 12.20 0.41 12.16
CA LEU A 51 11.34 0.92 11.09
C LEU A 51 10.36 1.97 11.60
N TYR A 52 9.75 1.75 12.77
CA TYR A 52 8.89 2.74 13.42
C TYR A 52 9.61 4.05 13.79
N ARG A 53 10.90 3.98 14.16
CA ARG A 53 11.70 5.18 14.46
C ARG A 53 12.11 5.92 13.18
N GLN A 54 12.37 5.19 12.10
CA GLN A 54 12.81 5.75 10.82
C GLN A 54 11.64 6.31 10.00
N HIS A 55 10.45 5.70 10.12
CA HIS A 55 9.23 6.04 9.39
C HIS A 55 8.08 6.34 10.36
N PRO A 56 8.17 7.42 11.16
CA PRO A 56 7.13 7.75 12.12
C PRO A 56 5.82 8.10 11.41
N ASN A 57 4.70 7.56 11.89
CA ASN A 57 3.37 7.74 11.30
C ASN A 57 3.25 7.29 9.83
N ASP A 58 3.98 6.25 9.44
CA ASP A 58 3.85 5.64 8.11
C ASP A 58 2.90 4.43 8.16
N GLY A 59 1.81 4.50 7.39
CA GLY A 59 0.85 3.41 7.27
C GLY A 59 1.43 2.13 6.67
N SER A 60 2.55 2.23 5.94
CA SER A 60 3.25 1.10 5.33
C SER A 60 3.93 0.23 6.39
N VAL A 61 4.56 0.84 7.40
CA VAL A 61 5.15 0.08 8.52
C VAL A 61 4.08 -0.58 9.37
N LEU A 62 2.96 0.11 9.59
CA LEU A 62 1.82 -0.48 10.31
C LEU A 62 1.18 -1.63 9.51
N TYR A 63 1.08 -1.51 8.20
CA TYR A 63 0.59 -2.58 7.33
C TYR A 63 1.55 -3.79 7.34
N LEU A 64 2.86 -3.55 7.31
CA LEU A 64 3.88 -4.59 7.44
C LEU A 64 3.79 -5.35 8.78
N GLU A 65 3.55 -4.65 9.89
CA GLU A 65 3.27 -5.29 11.19
C GLU A 65 2.04 -6.20 11.10
N GLY A 66 0.98 -5.74 10.44
CA GLY A 66 -0.23 -6.54 10.19
C GLY A 66 0.05 -7.82 9.41
N LEU A 67 0.90 -7.76 8.37
CA LEU A 67 1.27 -8.93 7.56
C LEU A 67 1.97 -10.03 8.36
N ILE A 68 2.83 -9.65 9.31
CA ILE A 68 3.64 -10.60 10.07
C ILE A 68 2.96 -11.04 11.38
N THR A 69 1.80 -10.46 11.72
CA THR A 69 1.04 -10.80 12.91
C THR A 69 0.34 -12.15 12.72
N ARG A 70 0.73 -13.15 13.52
CA ARG A 70 0.23 -14.53 13.41
C ARG A 70 -1.24 -14.70 13.82
N ASP A 71 -1.67 -13.94 14.82
CA ASP A 71 -3.05 -13.97 15.29
C ASP A 71 -3.93 -13.16 14.34
N GLY A 72 -4.87 -13.83 13.67
CA GLY A 72 -5.68 -13.19 12.64
C GLY A 72 -6.64 -12.12 13.17
N ASP A 73 -7.14 -12.28 14.41
CA ASP A 73 -7.97 -11.26 15.05
C ASP A 73 -7.14 -10.00 15.36
N ALA A 74 -5.90 -10.14 15.82
CA ALA A 74 -4.97 -9.02 16.01
C ALA A 74 -4.57 -8.36 14.67
N ALA A 75 -4.26 -9.17 13.66
CA ALA A 75 -3.88 -8.68 12.33
C ALA A 75 -5.00 -7.84 11.70
N VAL A 76 -6.26 -8.28 11.80
CA VAL A 76 -7.38 -7.51 11.24
C VAL A 76 -7.58 -6.17 11.94
N GLU A 77 -7.33 -6.07 13.25
CA GLU A 77 -7.37 -4.79 13.95
C GLU A 77 -6.25 -3.85 13.49
N ILE A 78 -5.08 -4.37 13.18
CA ILE A 78 -3.99 -3.59 12.58
C ILE A 78 -4.39 -3.07 11.20
N PHE A 79 -4.92 -3.93 10.31
CA PHE A 79 -5.38 -3.50 8.99
C PHE A 79 -6.51 -2.48 9.05
N LYS A 80 -7.44 -2.60 10.02
CA LYS A 80 -8.47 -1.58 10.26
C LYS A 80 -7.85 -0.23 10.61
N ARG A 81 -6.78 -0.22 11.43
CA ARG A 81 -6.03 1.01 11.73
C ARG A 81 -5.35 1.58 10.49
N VAL A 82 -4.75 0.75 9.62
CA VAL A 82 -4.19 1.21 8.34
C VAL A 82 -5.26 1.91 7.50
N ALA A 83 -6.38 1.22 7.26
CA ALA A 83 -7.48 1.73 6.43
C ALA A 83 -8.22 2.95 7.02
N HIS A 84 -8.06 3.22 8.32
CA HIS A 84 -8.70 4.35 9.01
C HIS A 84 -7.76 5.54 9.17
N LEU A 85 -6.54 5.30 9.65
CA LEU A 85 -5.57 6.35 9.99
C LEU A 85 -4.72 6.77 8.79
N TYR A 86 -4.52 5.87 7.82
CA TYR A 86 -3.65 6.08 6.66
C TYR A 86 -4.38 5.80 5.34
N PRO A 87 -5.54 6.43 5.06
CA PRO A 87 -6.33 6.13 3.86
C PRO A 87 -5.61 6.46 2.54
N SER A 88 -4.55 7.27 2.57
CA SER A 88 -3.69 7.59 1.42
C SER A 88 -2.44 6.72 1.31
N SER A 89 -2.24 5.76 2.24
CA SER A 89 -1.14 4.80 2.15
C SER A 89 -1.27 3.97 0.87
N PRO A 90 -0.15 3.59 0.22
CA PRO A 90 -0.19 2.66 -0.91
C PRO A 90 -0.74 1.27 -0.55
N TYR A 91 -0.92 0.98 0.75
CA TYR A 91 -1.45 -0.28 1.26
C TYR A 91 -2.86 -0.16 1.85
N ALA A 92 -3.51 1.00 1.72
CA ALA A 92 -4.83 1.22 2.33
C ALA A 92 -5.94 0.37 1.67
N ASP A 93 -5.87 0.17 0.36
CA ASP A 93 -6.74 -0.71 -0.41
C ASP A 93 -6.45 -2.20 -0.13
N ASP A 94 -5.19 -2.59 -0.03
CA ASP A 94 -4.83 -3.96 0.35
C ASP A 94 -5.28 -4.27 1.78
N ALA A 95 -5.10 -3.35 2.73
CA ALA A 95 -5.63 -3.50 4.08
C ALA A 95 -7.16 -3.72 4.08
N LEU A 96 -7.91 -3.04 3.22
CA LEU A 96 -9.35 -3.30 3.05
C LEU A 96 -9.65 -4.69 2.51
N LEU A 97 -8.84 -5.16 1.56
CA LEU A 97 -8.96 -6.51 1.02
C LEU A 97 -8.67 -7.55 2.09
N LYS A 98 -7.57 -7.41 2.85
CA LYS A 98 -7.22 -8.30 3.97
C LYS A 98 -8.30 -8.37 5.03
N ILE A 99 -8.90 -7.24 5.40
CA ILE A 99 -10.04 -7.21 6.32
C ILE A 99 -11.22 -7.99 5.73
N GLY A 100 -11.54 -7.75 4.45
CA GLY A 100 -12.62 -8.44 3.76
C GLY A 100 -12.41 -9.95 3.66
N GLU A 101 -11.22 -10.40 3.25
CA GLU A 101 -10.83 -11.81 3.17
C GLU A 101 -10.94 -12.50 4.52
N TYR A 102 -10.42 -11.86 5.57
CA TYR A 102 -10.49 -12.37 6.93
C TYR A 102 -11.94 -12.54 7.40
N LEU A 103 -12.76 -11.50 7.26
CA LEU A 103 -14.17 -11.53 7.66
C LEU A 103 -14.95 -12.56 6.84
N TYR A 104 -14.68 -12.67 5.54
CA TYR A 104 -15.29 -13.66 4.67
C TYR A 104 -14.96 -15.09 5.13
N ALA A 105 -13.68 -15.37 5.43
CA ALA A 105 -13.23 -16.67 5.93
C ALA A 105 -13.86 -17.02 7.29
N ARG A 106 -14.15 -16.02 8.13
CA ARG A 106 -14.87 -16.18 9.41
C ARG A 106 -16.40 -16.32 9.26
N GLY A 107 -16.93 -16.26 8.04
CA GLY A 107 -18.38 -16.31 7.78
C GLY A 107 -19.12 -14.99 8.06
N LEU A 108 -18.39 -13.91 8.33
CA LEU A 108 -18.92 -12.58 8.61
C LEU A 108 -19.19 -11.80 7.31
N TYR A 109 -19.97 -12.39 6.41
CA TYR A 109 -20.14 -11.93 5.03
C TYR A 109 -20.66 -10.49 4.91
N VAL A 110 -21.62 -10.10 5.75
CA VAL A 110 -22.17 -8.73 5.74
C VAL A 110 -21.08 -7.70 6.08
N GLN A 111 -20.23 -8.01 7.07
CA GLN A 111 -19.12 -7.13 7.43
C GLN A 111 -18.05 -7.12 6.33
N ALA A 112 -17.72 -8.30 5.78
CA ALA A 112 -16.79 -8.40 4.65
C ALA A 112 -17.23 -7.50 3.50
N ALA A 113 -18.51 -7.55 3.13
CA ALA A 113 -19.07 -6.73 2.06
C ALA A 113 -18.93 -5.22 2.33
N GLN A 114 -19.11 -4.78 3.59
CA GLN A 114 -18.94 -3.37 3.96
C GLN A 114 -17.51 -2.87 3.72
N TYR A 115 -16.49 -3.67 4.06
CA TYR A 115 -15.10 -3.31 3.80
C TYR A 115 -14.74 -3.41 2.33
N LEU A 116 -15.12 -4.49 1.65
CA LEU A 116 -14.72 -4.74 0.26
C LEU A 116 -15.31 -3.73 -0.73
N LYS A 117 -16.53 -3.24 -0.49
CA LYS A 117 -17.16 -2.18 -1.31
C LYS A 117 -16.32 -0.89 -1.32
N ARG A 118 -15.54 -0.61 -0.27
CA ARG A 118 -14.73 0.61 -0.18
C ARG A 118 -13.64 0.65 -1.24
N ILE A 119 -13.11 -0.48 -1.70
CA ILE A 119 -12.05 -0.56 -2.72
C ILE A 119 -12.50 0.09 -4.04
N PRO A 120 -13.54 -0.39 -4.74
CA PRO A 120 -14.01 0.22 -5.99
C PRO A 120 -14.65 1.61 -5.80
N VAL A 121 -14.94 2.04 -4.57
CA VAL A 121 -15.52 3.36 -4.30
C VAL A 121 -14.43 4.41 -4.08
N HIS A 122 -13.44 4.12 -3.22
CA HIS A 122 -12.43 5.07 -2.77
C HIS A 122 -11.07 4.90 -3.47
N TYR A 123 -10.79 3.72 -4.02
CA TYR A 123 -9.53 3.39 -4.69
C TYR A 123 -9.78 2.95 -6.15
N PRO A 124 -10.44 3.78 -6.98
CA PRO A 124 -10.91 3.37 -8.32
C PRO A 124 -9.80 3.09 -9.35
N ARG A 125 -8.53 3.36 -9.01
CA ARG A 125 -7.35 3.07 -9.85
C ARG A 125 -6.49 1.93 -9.30
N SER A 126 -6.94 1.29 -8.22
CA SER A 126 -6.23 0.16 -7.62
C SER A 126 -6.36 -1.09 -8.51
N ASP A 127 -5.29 -1.87 -8.60
CA ASP A 127 -5.32 -3.19 -9.22
C ASP A 127 -6.22 -4.18 -8.44
N LEU A 128 -6.59 -3.83 -7.20
CA LEU A 128 -7.49 -4.59 -6.34
C LEU A 128 -8.98 -4.27 -6.59
N VAL A 129 -9.32 -3.38 -7.52
CA VAL A 129 -10.73 -3.07 -7.85
C VAL A 129 -11.50 -4.34 -8.23
N TYR A 130 -10.95 -5.17 -9.13
CA TYR A 130 -11.63 -6.40 -9.54
C TYR A 130 -11.70 -7.45 -8.42
N PRO A 131 -10.59 -7.82 -7.75
CA PRO A 131 -10.64 -8.70 -6.58
C PRO A 131 -11.64 -8.24 -5.51
N GLY A 132 -11.65 -6.93 -5.20
CA GLY A 132 -12.56 -6.32 -4.24
C GLY A 132 -14.02 -6.44 -4.65
N ILE A 133 -14.38 -6.11 -5.90
CA ILE A 133 -15.75 -6.27 -6.43
C ILE A 133 -16.17 -7.75 -6.39
N ARG A 134 -15.32 -8.65 -6.86
CA ARG A 134 -15.63 -10.09 -6.91
C ARG A 134 -15.95 -10.64 -5.52
N LEU A 135 -15.09 -10.38 -4.54
CA LEU A 135 -15.30 -10.88 -3.18
C LEU A 135 -16.48 -10.17 -2.50
N PHE A 136 -16.70 -8.87 -2.77
CA PHE A 136 -17.87 -8.13 -2.31
C PHE A 136 -19.19 -8.75 -2.79
N LEU A 137 -19.29 -9.02 -4.10
CA LEU A 137 -20.49 -9.63 -4.68
C LEU A 137 -20.70 -11.05 -4.16
N ASN A 138 -19.64 -11.84 -4.03
CA ASN A 138 -19.72 -13.17 -3.42
C ASN A 138 -20.22 -13.09 -1.97
N ALA A 139 -19.72 -12.14 -1.18
CA ALA A 139 -20.16 -11.95 0.20
C ALA A 139 -21.68 -11.66 0.26
N LEU A 140 -22.19 -10.79 -0.60
CA LEU A 140 -23.63 -10.50 -0.71
C LEU A 140 -24.45 -11.73 -1.13
N LEU A 141 -23.96 -12.50 -2.10
CA LEU A 141 -24.68 -13.69 -2.56
C LEU A 141 -24.77 -14.75 -1.47
N VAL A 142 -23.69 -14.98 -0.72
CA VAL A 142 -23.66 -15.97 0.36
C VAL A 142 -24.44 -15.50 1.59
N SER A 143 -24.51 -14.20 1.87
CA SER A 143 -25.37 -13.65 2.93
C SER A 143 -26.87 -13.61 2.56
N GLY A 144 -27.24 -13.92 1.32
CA GLY A 144 -28.62 -13.89 0.83
C GLY A 144 -29.07 -12.55 0.26
N ASP A 145 -28.19 -11.56 0.19
CA ASP A 145 -28.45 -10.20 -0.32
C ASP A 145 -28.40 -10.14 -1.86
N ARG A 146 -29.08 -11.07 -2.53
CA ARG A 146 -29.01 -11.27 -3.99
C ARG A 146 -29.42 -10.03 -4.78
N ASP A 147 -30.49 -9.36 -4.37
CA ASP A 147 -30.98 -8.16 -5.08
C ASP A 147 -29.96 -7.02 -5.00
N THR A 148 -29.31 -6.89 -3.85
CA THR A 148 -28.20 -5.95 -3.63
C THR A 148 -27.01 -6.30 -4.53
N ALA A 149 -26.66 -7.58 -4.64
CA ALA A 149 -25.60 -8.03 -5.54
C ALA A 149 -25.92 -7.67 -7.00
N LEU A 150 -27.14 -7.95 -7.48
CA LEU A 150 -27.58 -7.61 -8.84
C LEU A 150 -27.54 -6.10 -9.11
N PHE A 151 -27.95 -5.29 -8.14
CA PHE A 151 -27.83 -3.84 -8.23
C PHE A 151 -26.37 -3.41 -8.41
N TYR A 152 -25.46 -3.91 -7.57
CA TYR A 152 -24.05 -3.51 -7.66
C TYR A 152 -23.31 -4.05 -8.88
N VAL A 153 -23.73 -5.20 -9.44
CA VAL A 153 -23.26 -5.65 -10.76
C VAL A 153 -23.51 -4.56 -11.79
N GLN A 154 -24.74 -4.03 -11.87
CA GLN A 154 -25.06 -2.97 -12.83
C GLN A 154 -24.27 -1.68 -12.58
N VAL A 155 -24.07 -1.31 -11.31
CA VAL A 155 -23.30 -0.12 -10.94
C VAL A 155 -21.83 -0.27 -11.37
N PHE A 156 -21.20 -1.40 -11.06
CA PHE A 156 -19.79 -1.60 -11.33
C PHE A 156 -19.49 -1.89 -12.80
N SER A 157 -20.35 -2.62 -13.53
CA SER A 157 -20.17 -2.80 -14.99
C SER A 157 -20.26 -1.49 -15.77
N ARG A 158 -21.04 -0.50 -15.28
CA ARG A 158 -21.05 0.84 -15.89
C ARG A 158 -19.82 1.66 -15.55
N LYS A 159 -19.31 1.52 -14.31
CA LYS A 159 -18.15 2.28 -13.82
C LYS A 159 -16.82 1.71 -14.33
N TYR A 160 -16.74 0.40 -14.49
CA TYR A 160 -15.57 -0.35 -14.91
C TYR A 160 -15.95 -1.29 -16.07
N PRO A 161 -16.11 -0.77 -17.30
CA PRO A 161 -16.59 -1.57 -18.43
C PRO A 161 -15.61 -2.66 -18.91
N GLU A 162 -14.33 -2.52 -18.53
CA GLU A 162 -13.22 -3.41 -18.88
C GLU A 162 -13.15 -4.66 -17.98
N ILE A 163 -14.02 -4.75 -16.97
CA ILE A 163 -13.99 -5.73 -15.88
C ILE A 163 -15.30 -6.53 -15.86
#